data_AF-A0A177LP72-F1
#
_entry.id   AF-A0A177LP72-F1
#
_cell.length_a   1.000
_cell.length_b   1.000
_cell.length_c   1.000
_cell.angle_alpha   90.00
_cell.angle_beta   90.00
_cell.angle_gamma   90.00
#
_symmetry.space_group_name_H-M   'P 1'
#
loop_
_entity.id
_entity.type
_entity.pdbx_description
1 polymer ?
#
loop_
_entity_poly.entity_id
_entity_poly.type
_entity_poly.pdbx_seq_one_letter_code
_entity_poly.pdbx_strand_id
1 'polypeptide(L)'
;MMKKTYLILLISLFIFSCKDEAQDADIENSDEYESLVLGIPQSQIDSIRDSEARKQPILKKVSYELDSATAIDVMLPVGNFLKDYSFSSKIALTDPNSTSENEDSEPEAVISIQNAFSDGDSDELLLVGKSTDPNIFPVSDIKKFNEPEKILLEDKNALLYVDGFGRKLMYYRQYNPTKSTYYLYTAEVPKYNDPKMQYAALFSIYKKAQNLLAFGKETATENLTWDKVKPSLSELELKNYNVYYTSLQKELKYFLKNNDSVNINKDKIQFYLYRDEDHSKNTFDQVGFLATSQYSGVFDDLDFENRMYSGYFSQIYDSDDEFKFIKKISDNSILVSVTRVGYSSNTTTNYIISSIKNEKGQFYLISPTNEEGNDVTALMNDYFSKHLKI
;
A
#
# COMPACT_ATOMS: atom_id res chain seq x y z
N MET A 1 11.53 -75.81 23.26
CA MET A 1 11.49 -75.80 21.79
C MET A 1 10.23 -75.04 21.36
N MET A 2 10.23 -73.71 21.46
CA MET A 2 9.00 -72.87 21.33
C MET A 2 9.35 -71.40 21.04
N LYS A 3 10.33 -71.15 20.17
CA LYS A 3 10.74 -69.78 19.77
C LYS A 3 10.64 -69.51 18.26
N LYS A 4 10.38 -70.53 17.43
CA LYS A 4 10.30 -70.36 15.96
C LYS A 4 8.87 -70.11 15.45
N THR A 5 7.84 -70.44 16.23
CA THR A 5 6.43 -70.31 15.81
C THR A 5 5.89 -68.88 15.97
N TYR A 6 6.43 -68.08 16.88
CA TYR A 6 5.96 -66.70 17.11
C TYR A 6 6.45 -65.71 16.06
N LEU A 7 7.60 -65.97 15.40
CA LEU A 7 8.12 -65.08 14.37
C LEU A 7 7.32 -65.18 13.05
N ILE A 8 6.83 -66.38 12.73
CA ILE A 8 6.04 -66.62 11.51
C ILE A 8 4.63 -66.03 11.65
N LEU A 9 4.08 -66.00 12.87
CA LEU A 9 2.76 -65.39 13.13
C LEU A 9 2.81 -63.85 13.11
N LEU A 10 3.96 -63.25 13.47
CA LEU A 10 4.18 -61.81 13.38
C LEU A 10 4.42 -61.32 11.96
N ILE A 11 5.12 -62.12 11.13
CA ILE A 11 5.33 -61.80 9.71
C ILE A 11 4.01 -61.93 8.92
N SER A 12 3.15 -62.91 9.25
CA SER A 12 1.84 -63.04 8.60
C SER A 12 0.83 -61.97 9.02
N LEU A 13 0.98 -61.35 10.20
CA LEU A 13 0.22 -60.15 10.59
C LEU A 13 0.69 -58.87 9.88
N PHE A 14 1.97 -58.77 9.49
CA PHE A 14 2.46 -57.66 8.68
C PHE A 14 2.03 -57.75 7.21
N ILE A 15 1.97 -58.97 6.65
CA ILE A 15 1.59 -59.17 5.23
C ILE A 15 0.08 -58.95 5.00
N PHE A 16 -0.77 -59.06 6.03
CA PHE A 16 -2.20 -58.71 5.94
C PHE A 16 -2.52 -57.26 6.35
N SER A 17 -1.54 -56.47 6.78
CA SER A 17 -1.71 -55.02 6.96
C SER A 17 -1.30 -54.21 5.71
N CYS A 18 -0.65 -54.84 4.73
CA CYS A 18 -0.61 -54.34 3.36
C CYS A 18 -1.86 -54.83 2.64
N LYS A 19 -3.03 -54.36 3.10
CA LYS A 19 -4.18 -54.30 2.22
C LYS A 19 -3.92 -53.06 1.38
N ASP A 20 -3.61 -53.27 0.11
CA ASP A 20 -3.74 -52.26 -0.94
C ASP A 20 -5.18 -51.75 -0.89
N GLU A 21 -5.45 -50.77 -0.03
CA GLU A 21 -6.45 -49.79 -0.35
C GLU A 21 -5.89 -49.06 -1.55
N ALA A 22 -6.52 -49.30 -2.70
CA ALA A 22 -6.49 -48.39 -3.81
C ALA A 22 -6.91 -47.00 -3.31
N GLN A 23 -5.95 -46.24 -2.78
CA GLN A 23 -6.02 -44.84 -2.42
C GLN A 23 -5.28 -44.02 -3.49
N ASP A 24 -5.49 -44.36 -4.76
CA ASP A 24 -5.44 -43.38 -5.86
C ASP A 24 -6.77 -42.60 -5.89
N ALA A 25 -7.34 -42.32 -4.72
CA ALA A 25 -8.39 -41.34 -4.55
C ALA A 25 -7.70 -40.00 -4.30
N ASP A 26 -7.28 -39.35 -5.37
CA ASP A 26 -7.31 -37.90 -5.51
C ASP A 26 -6.80 -37.14 -4.27
N ILE A 27 -5.56 -37.42 -3.83
CA ILE A 27 -4.92 -36.71 -2.71
C ILE A 27 -4.99 -35.19 -2.94
N GLU A 28 -4.83 -34.75 -4.19
CA GLU A 28 -4.94 -33.35 -4.64
C GLU A 28 -6.35 -32.72 -4.45
N ASN A 29 -7.40 -33.54 -4.34
CA ASN A 29 -8.79 -33.11 -4.13
C ASN A 29 -9.33 -33.49 -2.75
N SER A 30 -8.47 -33.92 -1.82
CA SER A 30 -8.87 -34.12 -0.42
C SER A 30 -9.03 -32.77 0.29
N ASP A 31 -10.05 -32.66 1.15
CA ASP A 31 -10.26 -31.46 1.99
C ASP A 31 -9.02 -31.11 2.84
N GLU A 32 -8.25 -32.13 3.23
CA GLU A 32 -7.03 -31.98 4.01
C GLU A 32 -5.90 -31.33 3.18
N TYR A 33 -5.65 -31.83 1.96
CA TYR A 33 -4.68 -31.24 1.03
C TYR A 33 -5.08 -29.81 0.64
N GLU A 34 -6.37 -29.59 0.34
CA GLU A 34 -6.88 -28.27 0.02
C GLU A 34 -6.65 -27.30 1.18
N SER A 35 -6.93 -27.72 2.42
CA SER A 35 -6.68 -26.89 3.60
C SER A 35 -5.19 -26.56 3.82
N LEU A 36 -4.29 -27.47 3.44
CA LEU A 36 -2.85 -27.28 3.53
C LEU A 36 -2.34 -26.26 2.51
N VAL A 37 -2.77 -26.38 1.25
CA VAL A 37 -2.39 -25.44 0.18
C VAL A 37 -2.97 -24.06 0.44
N LEU A 38 -4.25 -24.00 0.81
CA LEU A 38 -4.95 -22.73 1.03
C LEU A 38 -4.58 -22.09 2.38
N GLY A 39 -4.17 -22.87 3.37
CA GLY A 39 -3.82 -22.44 4.72
C GLY A 39 -5.01 -22.05 5.61
N ILE A 40 -6.20 -21.82 5.03
CA ILE A 40 -7.48 -21.64 5.72
C ILE A 40 -8.61 -22.27 4.89
N PRO A 41 -9.77 -22.60 5.51
CA PRO A 41 -10.90 -23.16 4.78
C PRO A 41 -11.44 -22.22 3.68
N GLN A 42 -11.89 -22.80 2.57
CA GLN A 42 -12.46 -22.06 1.43
C GLN A 42 -13.61 -21.12 1.85
N SER A 43 -14.47 -21.54 2.77
CA SER A 43 -15.56 -20.70 3.29
C SER A 43 -15.09 -19.41 3.96
N GLN A 44 -13.89 -19.42 4.57
CA GLN A 44 -13.28 -18.21 5.11
C GLN A 44 -12.72 -17.33 4.00
N ILE A 45 -12.12 -17.92 2.96
CA ILE A 45 -11.63 -17.20 1.77
C ILE A 45 -12.80 -16.49 1.08
N ASP A 46 -13.91 -17.19 0.86
CA ASP A 46 -15.12 -16.63 0.26
C ASP A 46 -15.69 -15.47 1.09
N SER A 47 -15.72 -15.63 2.42
CA SER A 47 -16.16 -14.57 3.34
C SER A 47 -15.27 -13.32 3.25
N ILE A 48 -13.95 -13.50 3.18
CA ILE A 48 -12.99 -12.39 3.02
C ILE A 48 -13.18 -11.73 1.65
N ARG A 49 -13.32 -12.52 0.58
CA ARG A 49 -13.59 -12.01 -0.78
C ARG A 49 -14.84 -11.13 -0.79
N ASP A 50 -15.93 -11.60 -0.19
CA ASP A 50 -17.19 -10.86 -0.14
C ASP A 50 -17.07 -9.59 0.72
N SER A 51 -16.32 -9.63 1.82
CA SER A 51 -16.02 -8.47 2.66
C SER A 51 -15.27 -7.40 1.88
N GLU A 52 -14.15 -7.77 1.23
CA GLU A 52 -13.33 -6.84 0.44
C GLU A 52 -14.09 -6.34 -0.80
N ALA A 53 -14.91 -7.17 -1.45
CA ALA A 53 -15.69 -6.77 -2.62
C ALA A 53 -16.74 -5.67 -2.32
N ARG A 54 -17.29 -5.64 -1.10
CA ARG A 54 -18.27 -4.64 -0.65
C ARG A 54 -17.66 -3.26 -0.40
N LYS A 55 -16.35 -3.19 -0.15
CA LYS A 55 -15.66 -1.93 0.06
C LYS A 55 -15.68 -1.09 -1.21
N GLN A 56 -15.99 0.19 -1.05
CA GLN A 56 -16.03 1.16 -2.14
C GLN A 56 -14.80 2.05 -2.02
N PRO A 57 -13.72 1.78 -2.78
CA PRO A 57 -12.51 2.60 -2.72
C PRO A 57 -12.83 4.04 -3.14
N ILE A 58 -12.25 5.00 -2.44
CA ILE A 58 -12.28 6.40 -2.85
C ILE A 58 -11.17 6.58 -3.87
N LEU A 59 -11.54 6.82 -5.12
CA LEU A 59 -10.63 6.81 -6.25
C LEU A 59 -10.22 8.24 -6.63
N LYS A 60 -8.94 8.41 -6.94
CA LYS A 60 -8.36 9.61 -7.54
C LYS A 60 -7.69 9.25 -8.86
N LYS A 61 -7.67 10.16 -9.82
CA LYS A 61 -6.82 10.03 -10.99
C LYS A 61 -5.36 10.27 -10.61
N VAL A 62 -4.48 9.41 -11.10
CA VAL A 62 -3.03 9.53 -10.99
C VAL A 62 -2.46 9.47 -12.39
N SER A 63 -1.74 10.52 -12.77
CA SER A 63 -1.03 10.60 -14.05
C SER A 63 0.42 10.19 -13.86
N TYR A 64 0.98 9.47 -14.83
CA TYR A 64 2.36 9.00 -14.80
C TYR A 64 3.01 9.16 -16.16
N GLU A 65 4.16 9.81 -16.20
CA GLU A 65 4.96 9.99 -17.41
C GLU A 65 5.77 8.71 -17.67
N LEU A 66 5.47 8.03 -18.77
CA LEU A 66 6.25 6.88 -19.23
C LEU A 66 7.55 7.34 -19.90
N ASP A 67 7.47 8.43 -20.66
CA ASP A 67 8.57 9.09 -21.34
C ASP A 67 8.22 10.57 -21.57
N SER A 68 9.10 11.32 -22.22
CA SER A 68 8.92 12.77 -22.47
C SER A 68 7.69 13.17 -23.28
N ALA A 69 7.03 12.24 -23.96
CA ALA A 69 5.88 12.46 -24.84
C ALA A 69 4.65 11.63 -24.46
N THR A 70 4.83 10.57 -23.65
CA THR A 70 3.78 9.62 -23.30
C THR A 70 3.50 9.65 -21.81
N ALA A 71 2.25 9.90 -21.45
CA ALA A 71 1.76 9.73 -20.10
C ALA A 71 0.52 8.82 -20.07
N ILE A 72 0.36 8.11 -18.97
CA ILE A 72 -0.82 7.32 -18.67
C ILE A 72 -1.59 7.94 -17.52
N ASP A 73 -2.91 7.79 -17.58
CA ASP A 73 -3.78 8.07 -16.45
C ASP A 73 -4.29 6.75 -15.92
N VAL A 74 -4.35 6.61 -14.60
CA VAL A 74 -5.02 5.50 -13.92
C VAL A 74 -5.81 6.02 -12.73
N MET A 75 -6.82 5.26 -12.32
CA MET A 75 -7.60 5.52 -11.13
C MET A 75 -7.10 4.62 -10.00
N LEU A 76 -6.59 5.24 -8.94
CA LEU A 76 -6.09 4.54 -7.76
C LEU A 76 -6.82 5.00 -6.51
N PRO A 77 -6.89 4.15 -5.46
CA PRO A 77 -7.33 4.60 -4.15
C PRO A 77 -6.49 5.80 -3.68
N VAL A 78 -7.10 6.71 -2.92
CA VAL A 78 -6.44 7.96 -2.45
C VAL A 78 -5.11 7.75 -1.71
N GLY A 79 -4.90 6.58 -1.10
CA GLY A 79 -3.67 6.22 -0.40
C GLY A 79 -2.57 5.64 -1.28
N ASN A 80 -2.83 5.41 -2.57
CA ASN A 80 -1.86 4.82 -3.48
C ASN A 80 -1.22 5.87 -4.40
N PHE A 81 -0.02 5.55 -4.86
CA PHE A 81 0.73 6.32 -5.84
C PHE A 81 1.56 5.38 -6.72
N LEU A 82 2.00 5.89 -7.86
CA LEU A 82 2.83 5.18 -8.83
C LEU A 82 4.30 5.54 -8.63
N LYS A 83 5.20 4.58 -8.85
CA LYS A 83 6.65 4.75 -8.72
C LYS A 83 7.36 3.88 -9.76
N ASP A 84 8.46 4.39 -10.31
CA ASP A 84 9.33 3.60 -11.19
C ASP A 84 9.74 2.28 -10.53
N TYR A 85 9.73 1.21 -11.32
CA TYR A 85 10.14 -0.11 -10.87
C TYR A 85 11.08 -0.75 -11.87
N SER A 86 12.23 -1.19 -11.39
CA SER A 86 13.32 -1.69 -12.22
C SER A 86 13.38 -3.21 -12.33
N PHE A 87 12.55 -3.95 -11.58
CA PHE A 87 12.54 -5.41 -11.60
C PHE A 87 11.38 -5.95 -12.42
N SER A 88 11.53 -7.17 -12.91
CA SER A 88 10.49 -7.85 -13.67
C SER A 88 9.39 -8.40 -12.75
N SER A 89 8.20 -8.55 -13.31
CA SER A 89 7.13 -9.31 -12.66
C SER A 89 7.58 -10.74 -12.36
N LYS A 90 7.09 -11.29 -11.26
CA LYS A 90 7.26 -12.70 -10.90
C LYS A 90 6.25 -13.61 -11.60
N ILE A 91 5.27 -13.03 -12.28
CA ILE A 91 4.33 -13.74 -13.14
C ILE A 91 4.93 -13.75 -14.55
N ALA A 92 5.14 -14.95 -15.10
CA ALA A 92 5.59 -15.13 -16.47
C ALA A 92 4.45 -14.74 -17.43
N LEU A 93 4.69 -13.72 -18.25
CA LEU A 93 3.74 -13.28 -19.28
C LEU A 93 3.88 -14.06 -20.60
N THR A 94 5.08 -14.56 -20.87
CA THR A 94 5.41 -15.39 -22.03
C THR A 94 5.91 -16.75 -21.56
N ASP A 95 5.95 -17.73 -22.48
CA ASP A 95 6.47 -19.06 -22.19
C ASP A 95 7.94 -18.97 -21.73
N PRO A 96 8.26 -19.33 -20.47
CA PRO A 96 9.62 -19.23 -19.93
C PRO A 96 10.60 -20.20 -20.62
N ASN A 97 10.09 -21.21 -21.32
CA ASN A 97 10.90 -22.17 -22.08
C ASN A 97 11.03 -21.78 -23.56
N SER A 98 10.43 -20.67 -23.98
CA SER A 98 10.57 -20.20 -25.36
C SER A 98 12.00 -19.74 -25.64
N THR A 99 12.51 -20.13 -26.80
CA THR A 99 13.82 -19.70 -27.33
C THR A 99 13.69 -18.62 -28.40
N SER A 100 12.47 -18.21 -28.74
CA SER A 100 12.23 -17.13 -29.70
C SER A 100 12.29 -15.78 -28.98
N GLU A 101 13.19 -14.90 -29.41
CA GLU A 101 13.10 -13.48 -29.06
C GLU A 101 11.82 -12.91 -29.69
N ASN A 102 10.90 -12.39 -28.86
CA ASN A 102 9.75 -11.66 -29.36
C ASN A 102 10.23 -10.32 -29.91
N GLU A 103 10.58 -10.28 -31.19
CA GLU A 103 11.09 -9.08 -31.88
C GLU A 103 10.05 -7.93 -31.97
N ASP A 104 8.76 -8.20 -31.71
CA ASP A 104 7.66 -7.24 -31.95
C ASP A 104 6.97 -6.67 -30.69
N SER A 105 7.38 -7.04 -29.47
CA SER A 105 6.82 -6.42 -28.26
C SER A 105 7.66 -5.22 -27.85
N GLU A 106 7.14 -4.00 -28.05
CA GLU A 106 7.69 -2.81 -27.38
C GLU A 106 7.81 -3.10 -25.88
N PRO A 107 8.90 -2.67 -25.22
CA PRO A 107 9.12 -2.98 -23.81
C PRO A 107 7.97 -2.41 -22.98
N GLU A 108 7.36 -3.27 -22.18
CA GLU A 108 6.31 -2.84 -21.26
C GLU A 108 6.94 -1.94 -20.19
N ALA A 109 6.41 -0.74 -20.01
CA ALA A 109 6.82 0.09 -18.89
C ALA A 109 6.29 -0.56 -17.61
N VAL A 110 7.20 -0.86 -16.68
CA VAL A 110 6.87 -1.51 -15.40
C VAL A 110 6.82 -0.46 -14.30
N ILE A 111 5.65 -0.31 -13.69
CA ILE A 111 5.38 0.71 -12.68
C ILE A 111 4.90 0.03 -11.41
N SER A 112 5.51 0.35 -10.27
CA SER A 112 5.06 -0.15 -8.96
C SER A 112 3.92 0.71 -8.42
N ILE A 113 2.92 0.07 -7.82
CA ILE A 113 1.85 0.73 -7.08
C ILE A 113 2.15 0.62 -5.60
N GLN A 114 2.41 1.74 -4.94
CA GLN A 114 2.83 1.77 -3.54
C GLN A 114 1.81 2.45 -2.63
N ASN A 115 1.99 2.25 -1.32
CA ASN A 115 1.30 2.96 -0.23
C ASN A 115 2.34 3.39 0.82
N ALA A 116 2.13 4.51 1.50
CA ALA A 116 3.12 5.02 2.46
C ALA A 116 3.36 4.08 3.67
N PHE A 117 2.41 3.20 3.98
CA PHE A 117 2.43 2.29 5.14
C PHE A 117 2.43 0.81 4.73
N SER A 118 2.80 0.48 3.49
CA SER A 118 3.08 -0.91 3.14
C SER A 118 4.43 -1.33 3.75
N ASP A 119 4.47 -2.53 4.33
CA ASP A 119 5.70 -3.14 4.84
C ASP A 119 6.53 -3.66 3.65
N GLY A 120 7.39 -2.81 3.09
CA GLY A 120 8.30 -3.14 2.00
C GLY A 120 7.83 -2.67 0.61
N ASP A 121 8.66 -2.96 -0.40
CA ASP A 121 8.27 -2.79 -1.80
C ASP A 121 7.12 -3.77 -2.08
N SER A 122 5.97 -3.22 -2.46
CA SER A 122 4.88 -4.04 -2.95
C SER A 122 5.33 -4.63 -4.29
N ASP A 123 5.28 -5.96 -4.40
CA ASP A 123 5.38 -6.68 -5.68
C ASP A 123 4.10 -6.46 -6.52
N GLU A 124 3.47 -5.29 -6.38
CA GLU A 124 2.25 -4.83 -7.02
C GLU A 124 2.64 -3.96 -8.21
N LEU A 125 2.54 -4.53 -9.41
CA LEU A 125 3.08 -3.95 -10.63
C LEU A 125 1.98 -3.73 -11.66
N LEU A 126 2.10 -2.60 -12.36
CA LEU A 126 1.35 -2.24 -13.54
C LEU A 126 2.31 -2.21 -14.72
N LEU A 127 2.10 -3.12 -15.67
CA LEU A 127 2.81 -3.15 -16.93
C LEU A 127 1.94 -2.50 -18.01
N VAL A 128 2.51 -1.56 -18.75
CA VAL A 128 1.79 -0.82 -19.78
C VAL A 128 2.57 -0.89 -21.08
N GLY A 129 1.88 -1.28 -22.16
CA GLY A 129 2.44 -1.27 -23.49
C GLY A 129 1.39 -1.06 -24.57
N LYS A 130 1.86 -0.74 -25.77
CA LYS A 130 1.02 -0.57 -26.95
C LYS A 130 0.85 -1.91 -27.66
N SER A 131 -0.36 -2.20 -28.09
CA SER A 131 -0.64 -3.35 -28.94
C SER A 131 -1.94 -3.14 -29.72
N THR A 132 -1.92 -3.54 -30.99
CA THR A 132 -3.12 -3.62 -31.82
C THR A 132 -3.95 -4.88 -31.54
N ASP A 133 -3.39 -5.87 -30.84
CA ASP A 133 -4.10 -7.08 -30.43
C ASP A 133 -4.73 -6.91 -29.04
N PRO A 134 -6.06 -6.83 -28.92
CA PRO A 134 -6.76 -6.74 -27.63
C PRO A 134 -6.65 -8.02 -26.80
N ASN A 135 -6.19 -9.13 -27.38
CA ASN A 135 -6.12 -10.43 -26.74
C ASN A 135 -4.71 -10.87 -26.38
N ILE A 136 -3.70 -10.02 -26.59
CA ILE A 136 -2.33 -10.28 -26.13
C ILE A 136 -2.32 -10.63 -24.63
N PHE A 137 -1.55 -11.65 -24.26
CA PHE A 137 -1.52 -12.25 -22.92
C PHE A 137 -2.90 -12.73 -22.42
N PRO A 138 -3.51 -13.75 -23.03
CA PRO A 138 -4.75 -14.32 -22.53
C PRO A 138 -4.52 -15.06 -21.20
N VAL A 139 -5.55 -15.08 -20.34
CA VAL A 139 -5.50 -15.78 -19.03
C VAL A 139 -5.13 -17.26 -19.18
N SER A 140 -5.52 -17.91 -20.27
CA SER A 140 -5.12 -19.28 -20.59
C SER A 140 -3.61 -19.46 -20.67
N ASP A 141 -2.92 -18.49 -21.26
CA ASP A 141 -1.47 -18.53 -21.45
C ASP A 141 -0.77 -18.27 -20.11
N ILE A 142 -1.22 -17.26 -19.36
CA ILE A 142 -0.72 -16.99 -18.01
C ILE A 142 -0.87 -18.21 -17.10
N LYS A 143 -2.04 -18.85 -17.13
CA LYS A 143 -2.29 -20.10 -16.40
C LYS A 143 -1.34 -21.22 -16.82
N LYS A 144 -1.08 -21.37 -18.13
CA LYS A 144 -0.15 -22.37 -18.65
C LYS A 144 1.29 -22.11 -18.21
N PHE A 145 1.74 -20.85 -18.23
CA PHE A 145 3.15 -20.49 -17.97
C PHE A 145 3.53 -20.47 -16.49
N ASN A 146 2.55 -20.34 -15.60
CA ASN A 146 2.78 -20.15 -14.16
C ASN A 146 2.34 -21.34 -13.29
N GLU A 147 1.75 -22.38 -13.90
CA GLU A 147 1.36 -23.65 -13.26
C GLU A 147 0.67 -23.48 -11.87
N PRO A 148 -0.56 -22.92 -11.81
CA PRO A 148 -1.30 -22.78 -10.57
C PRO A 148 -1.55 -24.12 -9.86
N GLU A 149 -1.31 -24.16 -8.55
CA GLU A 149 -1.66 -25.28 -7.68
C GLU A 149 -3.16 -25.24 -7.34
N LYS A 150 -3.67 -24.06 -6.97
CA LYS A 150 -5.12 -23.83 -6.73
C LYS A 150 -5.57 -22.52 -7.34
N ILE A 151 -6.72 -22.56 -8.03
CA ILE A 151 -7.33 -21.40 -8.66
C ILE A 151 -8.40 -20.85 -7.74
N LEU A 152 -8.27 -19.58 -7.37
CA LEU A 152 -9.21 -18.87 -6.50
C LEU A 152 -10.27 -18.11 -7.31
N LEU A 153 -9.87 -17.60 -8.47
CA LEU A 153 -10.74 -16.94 -9.44
C LEU A 153 -10.10 -17.02 -10.84
N GLU A 154 -10.91 -17.35 -11.84
CA GLU A 154 -10.54 -17.32 -13.25
C GLU A 154 -11.68 -16.70 -14.05
N ASP A 155 -11.38 -15.63 -14.77
CA ASP A 155 -12.29 -15.07 -15.78
C ASP A 155 -11.50 -14.66 -17.03
N LYS A 156 -12.16 -14.03 -18.01
CA LYS A 156 -11.53 -13.64 -19.28
C LYS A 156 -10.33 -12.67 -19.14
N ASN A 157 -10.27 -11.96 -18.02
CA ASN A 157 -9.31 -10.88 -17.75
C ASN A 157 -8.50 -11.13 -16.47
N ALA A 158 -8.93 -12.02 -15.58
CA ALA A 158 -8.33 -12.18 -14.26
C ALA A 158 -7.95 -13.64 -13.98
N LEU A 159 -6.82 -13.82 -13.31
CA LEU A 159 -6.41 -15.08 -12.70
C LEU A 159 -5.87 -14.78 -11.30
N LEU A 160 -6.56 -15.28 -10.28
CA LEU A 160 -6.09 -15.28 -8.89
C LEU A 160 -5.83 -16.72 -8.48
N TYR A 161 -4.64 -16.99 -7.97
CA TYR A 161 -4.23 -18.36 -7.69
C TYR A 161 -3.20 -18.47 -6.58
N VAL A 162 -3.07 -19.70 -6.08
CA VAL A 162 -2.00 -20.16 -5.21
C VAL A 162 -1.08 -21.05 -6.04
N ASP A 163 0.23 -20.83 -5.98
CA ASP A 163 1.21 -21.69 -6.65
C ASP A 163 1.70 -22.84 -5.75
N GLY A 164 2.55 -23.72 -6.29
CA GLY A 164 3.11 -24.85 -5.54
C GLY A 164 3.98 -24.47 -4.32
N PHE A 165 4.32 -23.19 -4.16
CA PHE A 165 5.03 -22.66 -2.99
C PHE A 165 4.10 -21.98 -1.98
N GLY A 166 2.77 -22.04 -2.20
CA GLY A 166 1.77 -21.39 -1.36
C GLY A 166 1.69 -19.87 -1.53
N ARG A 167 2.40 -19.30 -2.52
CA ARG A 167 2.36 -17.86 -2.82
C ARG A 167 1.03 -17.53 -3.48
N LYS A 168 0.48 -16.37 -3.15
CA LYS A 168 -0.80 -15.90 -3.69
C LYS A 168 -0.51 -14.85 -4.75
N LEU A 169 -0.90 -15.15 -5.98
CA LEU A 169 -0.60 -14.32 -7.13
C LEU A 169 -1.90 -13.83 -7.76
N MET A 170 -1.84 -12.64 -8.34
CA MET A 170 -2.92 -12.03 -9.09
C MET A 170 -2.41 -11.52 -10.42
N TYR A 171 -3.10 -11.91 -11.48
CA TYR A 171 -2.98 -11.34 -12.81
C TYR A 171 -4.33 -10.72 -13.19
N TYR A 172 -4.30 -9.50 -13.72
CA TYR A 172 -5.46 -8.84 -14.30
C TYR A 172 -5.06 -8.09 -15.56
N ARG A 173 -5.84 -8.20 -16.63
CA ARG A 173 -5.62 -7.46 -17.87
C ARG A 173 -6.78 -6.55 -18.22
N GLN A 174 -6.44 -5.40 -18.76
CA GLN A 174 -7.40 -4.47 -19.34
C GLN A 174 -6.85 -3.85 -20.61
N TYR A 175 -7.70 -3.73 -21.63
CA TYR A 175 -7.34 -3.12 -22.91
C TYR A 175 -8.14 -1.83 -23.14
N ASN A 176 -7.43 -0.76 -23.50
CA ASN A 176 -8.02 0.50 -23.95
C ASN A 176 -7.97 0.55 -25.48
N PRO A 177 -9.10 0.30 -26.19
CA PRO A 177 -9.11 0.27 -27.65
C PRO A 177 -8.86 1.64 -28.28
N THR A 178 -9.20 2.74 -27.60
CA THR A 178 -9.01 4.10 -28.11
C THR A 178 -7.54 4.47 -28.19
N LYS A 179 -6.72 3.99 -27.23
CA LYS A 179 -5.28 4.26 -27.18
C LYS A 179 -4.43 3.09 -27.70
N SER A 180 -5.06 1.97 -28.06
CA SER A 180 -4.40 0.69 -28.37
C SER A 180 -3.37 0.31 -27.31
N THR A 181 -3.76 0.44 -26.04
CA THR A 181 -2.88 0.25 -24.88
C THR A 181 -3.43 -0.85 -23.99
N TYR A 182 -2.58 -1.79 -23.59
CA TYR A 182 -2.92 -2.77 -22.56
C TYR A 182 -2.35 -2.35 -21.21
N TYR A 183 -3.04 -2.77 -20.17
CA TYR A 183 -2.67 -2.59 -18.77
C TYR A 183 -2.68 -3.97 -18.14
N LEU A 184 -1.52 -4.50 -17.80
CA LEU A 184 -1.38 -5.77 -17.07
C LEU A 184 -1.06 -5.45 -15.62
N TYR A 185 -1.94 -5.87 -14.74
CA TYR A 185 -1.73 -5.83 -13.32
C TYR A 185 -1.20 -7.17 -12.87
N THR A 186 -0.04 -7.17 -12.22
CA THR A 186 0.51 -8.37 -11.60
C THR A 186 0.81 -8.10 -10.14
N ALA A 187 0.49 -9.03 -9.26
CA ALA A 187 0.85 -8.93 -7.85
C ALA A 187 1.26 -10.27 -7.27
N GLU A 188 2.33 -10.29 -6.47
CA GLU A 188 2.54 -11.31 -5.44
C GLU A 188 2.16 -10.70 -4.08
N VAL A 189 1.29 -11.39 -3.34
CA VAL A 189 0.93 -10.94 -2.00
C VAL A 189 2.10 -11.15 -1.04
N PRO A 190 2.50 -10.13 -0.26
CA PRO A 190 3.55 -10.27 0.74
C PRO A 190 3.27 -11.40 1.73
N LYS A 191 4.34 -12.05 2.22
CA LYS A 191 4.25 -13.12 3.21
C LYS A 191 3.87 -12.55 4.59
N TYR A 192 2.57 -12.51 4.89
CA TYR A 192 2.07 -12.23 6.23
C TYR A 192 2.02 -13.48 7.11
N ASN A 193 2.26 -13.35 8.41
CA ASN A 193 2.10 -14.47 9.36
C ASN A 193 0.66 -14.99 9.46
N ASP A 194 -0.33 -14.16 9.11
CA ASP A 194 -1.75 -14.51 9.14
C ASP A 194 -2.25 -14.77 7.70
N PRO A 195 -2.63 -16.01 7.35
CA PRO A 195 -3.17 -16.34 6.04
C PRO A 195 -4.40 -15.50 5.65
N LYS A 196 -5.26 -15.12 6.62
CA LYS A 196 -6.44 -14.30 6.34
C LYS A 196 -6.05 -12.94 5.78
N MET A 197 -4.98 -12.36 6.31
CA MET A 197 -4.46 -11.07 5.82
C MET A 197 -3.85 -11.21 4.43
N GLN A 198 -3.27 -12.36 4.08
CA GLN A 198 -2.82 -12.60 2.70
C GLN A 198 -4.01 -12.63 1.72
N TYR A 199 -5.11 -13.29 2.07
CA TYR A 199 -6.31 -13.28 1.22
C TYR A 199 -6.99 -11.91 1.16
N ALA A 200 -7.07 -11.18 2.27
CA ALA A 200 -7.61 -9.82 2.28
C ALA A 200 -6.79 -8.89 1.38
N ALA A 201 -5.46 -9.01 1.42
CA ALA A 201 -4.55 -8.30 0.52
C ALA A 201 -4.79 -8.68 -0.94
N LEU A 202 -4.87 -9.98 -1.27
CA LEU A 202 -5.12 -10.46 -2.62
C LEU A 202 -6.41 -9.86 -3.22
N PHE A 203 -7.51 -9.93 -2.48
CA PHE A 203 -8.81 -9.44 -2.95
C PHE A 203 -8.89 -7.91 -2.98
N SER A 204 -8.18 -7.22 -2.08
CA SER A 204 -8.02 -5.76 -2.14
C SER A 204 -7.27 -5.33 -3.40
N ILE A 205 -6.14 -5.98 -3.71
CA ILE A 205 -5.36 -5.71 -4.92
C ILE A 205 -6.21 -6.00 -6.17
N TYR A 206 -6.94 -7.12 -6.19
CA TYR A 206 -7.86 -7.42 -7.30
C TYR A 206 -8.94 -6.33 -7.48
N LYS A 207 -9.56 -5.89 -6.38
CA LYS A 207 -10.52 -4.78 -6.40
C LYS A 207 -9.89 -3.49 -6.91
N LYS A 208 -8.63 -3.22 -6.57
CA LYS A 208 -7.86 -2.08 -7.07
C LYS A 208 -7.66 -2.18 -8.59
N ALA A 209 -7.22 -3.33 -9.09
CA ALA A 209 -7.01 -3.59 -10.52
C ALA A 209 -8.29 -3.37 -11.35
N GLN A 210 -9.44 -3.83 -10.85
CA GLN A 210 -10.74 -3.62 -11.50
C GLN A 210 -11.14 -2.15 -11.65
N ASN A 211 -10.54 -1.25 -10.87
CA ASN A 211 -10.86 0.18 -10.91
C ASN A 211 -9.88 1.00 -11.74
N LEU A 212 -8.76 0.45 -12.24
CA LEU A 212 -7.68 1.21 -12.88
C LEU A 212 -8.15 2.19 -13.98
N LEU A 213 -9.10 1.81 -14.82
CA LEU A 213 -9.61 2.67 -15.90
C LEU A 213 -11.04 3.19 -15.63
N ALA A 214 -11.48 3.18 -14.37
CA ALA A 214 -12.81 3.61 -13.97
C ALA A 214 -12.91 5.14 -13.82
N PHE A 215 -12.44 5.92 -14.80
CA PHE A 215 -12.37 7.39 -14.73
C PHE A 215 -13.70 8.08 -14.43
N GLY A 216 -14.82 7.49 -14.86
CA GLY A 216 -16.16 7.99 -14.51
C GLY A 216 -16.57 7.80 -13.04
N LYS A 217 -15.72 7.19 -12.22
CA LYS A 217 -15.91 6.96 -10.78
C LYS A 217 -14.93 7.76 -9.91
N GLU A 218 -14.25 8.74 -10.49
CA GLU A 218 -13.38 9.64 -9.71
C GLU A 218 -14.19 10.33 -8.61
N THR A 219 -13.69 10.25 -7.37
CA THR A 219 -14.35 10.86 -6.23
C THR A 219 -13.97 12.34 -6.17
N ALA A 220 -14.98 13.21 -6.07
CA ALA A 220 -14.73 14.62 -5.79
C ALA A 220 -13.92 14.76 -4.50
N THR A 221 -12.81 15.49 -4.59
CA THR A 221 -11.76 15.60 -3.58
C THR A 221 -12.13 16.48 -2.38
N GLU A 222 -13.28 17.16 -2.43
CA GLU A 222 -13.71 18.13 -1.44
C GLU A 222 -14.17 17.48 -0.13
N ASN A 223 -13.63 17.97 1.00
CA ASN A 223 -14.03 17.59 2.37
C ASN A 223 -13.90 16.08 2.69
N LEU A 224 -12.89 15.40 2.15
CA LEU A 224 -12.52 14.07 2.61
C LEU A 224 -12.05 14.12 4.08
N THR A 225 -12.47 13.14 4.87
CA THR A 225 -12.05 12.95 6.27
C THR A 225 -11.70 11.49 6.49
N TRP A 226 -10.87 11.18 7.49
CA TRP A 226 -10.55 9.79 7.82
C TRP A 226 -11.79 8.91 8.02
N ASP A 227 -12.84 9.42 8.68
CA ASP A 227 -14.07 8.64 8.91
C ASP A 227 -14.80 8.26 7.61
N LYS A 228 -14.67 9.07 6.55
CA LYS A 228 -15.20 8.75 5.22
C LYS A 228 -14.32 7.77 4.47
N VAL A 229 -12.99 7.86 4.64
CA VAL A 229 -12.02 7.02 3.91
C VAL A 229 -11.84 5.66 4.57
N LYS A 230 -11.83 5.58 5.90
CA LYS A 230 -11.57 4.36 6.67
C LYS A 230 -12.41 3.15 6.23
N PRO A 231 -13.73 3.24 5.96
CA PRO A 231 -14.52 2.10 5.49
C PRO A 231 -14.14 1.59 4.09
N SER A 232 -13.43 2.40 3.31
CA SER A 232 -12.99 2.06 1.96
C SER A 232 -11.66 1.30 1.91
N LEU A 233 -10.91 1.29 3.01
CA LEU A 233 -9.58 0.68 3.10
C LEU A 233 -9.67 -0.82 3.36
N SER A 234 -8.73 -1.57 2.81
CA SER A 234 -8.61 -3.01 3.06
C SER A 234 -8.31 -3.29 4.54
N GLU A 235 -8.62 -4.50 5.00
CA GLU A 235 -8.30 -4.89 6.39
C GLU A 235 -6.79 -4.83 6.64
N LEU A 236 -6.00 -5.17 5.63
CA LEU A 236 -4.54 -5.09 5.68
C LEU A 236 -4.07 -3.65 5.90
N GLU A 237 -4.52 -2.73 5.05
CA GLU A 237 -4.17 -1.32 5.17
C GLU A 237 -4.52 -0.79 6.57
N LEU A 238 -5.75 -1.03 7.03
CA LEU A 238 -6.20 -0.60 8.36
C LEU A 238 -5.33 -1.17 9.48
N LYS A 239 -4.88 -2.42 9.38
CA LYS A 239 -3.96 -3.02 10.36
C LYS A 239 -2.62 -2.28 10.35
N ASN A 240 -2.03 -2.01 9.19
CA ASN A 240 -0.74 -1.33 9.08
C ASN A 240 -0.82 0.10 9.64
N TYR A 241 -1.86 0.86 9.28
CA TYR A 241 -2.11 2.18 9.87
C TYR A 241 -2.24 2.07 11.40
N ASN A 242 -3.02 1.12 11.92
CA ASN A 242 -3.21 0.98 13.36
C ASN A 242 -1.92 0.64 14.11
N VAL A 243 -1.09 -0.25 13.56
CA VAL A 243 0.22 -0.60 14.13
C VAL A 243 1.11 0.65 14.21
N TYR A 244 1.19 1.40 13.11
CA TYR A 244 1.99 2.62 13.03
C TYR A 244 1.56 3.67 14.06
N TYR A 245 0.28 4.05 14.07
CA TYR A 245 -0.21 5.11 14.96
C TYR A 245 -0.28 4.68 16.43
N THR A 246 -0.44 3.39 16.71
CA THR A 246 -0.31 2.86 18.09
C THR A 246 1.14 2.98 18.58
N SER A 247 2.12 2.68 17.74
CA SER A 247 3.54 2.87 18.06
C SER A 247 3.85 4.35 18.30
N LEU A 248 3.34 5.24 17.44
CA LEU A 248 3.48 6.68 17.63
C LEU A 248 2.87 7.16 18.95
N GLN A 249 1.65 6.75 19.28
CA GLN A 249 1.01 7.15 20.54
C GLN A 249 1.85 6.74 21.77
N LYS A 250 2.51 5.57 21.73
CA LYS A 250 3.40 5.12 22.81
C LYS A 250 4.63 6.02 22.95
N GLU A 251 5.23 6.41 21.84
CA GLU A 251 6.39 7.32 21.82
C GLU A 251 6.03 8.70 22.34
N LEU A 252 4.89 9.28 21.92
CA LEU A 252 4.41 10.56 22.44
C LEU A 252 4.15 10.50 23.95
N LYS A 253 3.54 9.42 24.44
CA LYS A 253 3.33 9.20 25.89
C LYS A 253 4.64 9.07 26.66
N TYR A 254 5.63 8.37 26.10
CA TYR A 254 6.95 8.24 26.71
C TYR A 254 7.69 9.58 26.77
N PHE A 255 7.66 10.34 25.67
CA PHE A 255 8.23 11.68 25.59
C PHE A 255 7.67 12.59 26.69
N LEU A 256 6.35 12.64 26.82
CA LEU A 256 5.61 13.43 27.83
C LEU A 256 5.86 13.03 29.29
N LYS A 257 6.60 11.93 29.53
CA LYS A 257 6.95 11.45 30.87
C LYS A 257 8.42 11.73 31.22
N ASN A 258 9.33 11.62 30.25
CA ASN A 258 10.75 11.40 30.56
C ASN A 258 11.74 12.38 29.91
N ASN A 259 11.32 13.22 28.95
CA ASN A 259 12.24 14.09 28.20
C ASN A 259 11.73 15.53 28.08
N ASP A 260 12.66 16.49 28.05
CA ASP A 260 12.35 17.91 27.86
C ASP A 260 12.30 18.30 26.35
N SER A 261 13.10 17.66 25.48
CA SER A 261 13.04 17.80 24.01
C SER A 261 13.74 16.64 23.30
N VAL A 262 13.16 16.10 22.22
CA VAL A 262 13.71 15.00 21.39
C VAL A 262 13.16 15.12 19.98
N ASN A 263 14.03 14.96 18.97
CA ASN A 263 13.62 14.75 17.59
C ASN A 263 13.39 13.25 17.35
N ILE A 264 12.17 12.85 16.95
CA ILE A 264 11.86 11.47 16.57
C ILE A 264 11.73 11.44 15.04
N ASN A 265 12.76 10.94 14.38
CA ASN A 265 12.70 10.63 12.96
C ASN A 265 12.09 9.24 12.77
N LYS A 266 10.93 9.16 12.10
CA LYS A 266 10.43 7.92 11.51
C LYS A 266 10.44 8.04 10.00
N ASP A 267 10.66 6.91 9.32
CA ASP A 267 10.83 6.83 7.86
C ASP A 267 9.69 7.43 7.02
N LYS A 268 8.53 7.73 7.63
CA LYS A 268 7.29 8.16 6.95
C LYS A 268 6.66 9.45 7.50
N ILE A 269 7.05 9.87 8.71
CA ILE A 269 6.52 11.08 9.37
C ILE A 269 7.66 11.70 10.15
N GLN A 270 7.85 13.00 9.96
CA GLN A 270 8.76 13.79 10.78
C GLN A 270 7.96 14.33 11.98
N PHE A 271 8.42 14.00 13.19
CA PHE A 271 7.79 14.42 14.43
C PHE A 271 8.59 15.54 15.06
N TYR A 272 7.97 16.71 15.18
CA TYR A 272 8.53 17.83 15.91
C TYR A 272 7.78 17.99 17.23
N LEU A 273 8.49 17.69 18.31
CA LEU A 273 7.94 17.67 19.66
C LEU A 273 8.48 18.87 20.45
N TYR A 274 7.57 19.75 20.90
CA TYR A 274 7.93 20.89 21.75
C TYR A 274 7.25 20.75 23.11
N ARG A 275 8.07 20.71 24.16
CA ARG A 275 7.60 20.86 25.54
C ARG A 275 7.87 22.30 25.95
N ASP A 276 6.85 22.95 26.49
CA ASP A 276 6.82 24.36 26.89
C ASP A 276 6.77 25.41 25.75
N GLU A 277 6.02 26.48 25.98
CA GLU A 277 5.69 27.57 25.02
C GLU A 277 6.88 28.50 24.69
N ASP A 278 8.07 28.23 25.24
CA ASP A 278 9.23 29.11 25.12
C ASP A 278 10.10 28.73 23.90
N HIS A 279 9.67 29.21 22.73
CA HIS A 279 10.37 29.07 21.46
C HIS A 279 11.82 29.60 21.49
N SER A 280 12.17 30.49 22.42
CA SER A 280 13.50 31.13 22.49
C SER A 280 14.63 30.21 22.99
N LYS A 281 14.30 29.04 23.54
CA LYS A 281 15.27 28.11 24.14
C LYS A 281 15.84 27.06 23.18
N ASN A 282 15.35 26.98 21.94
CA ASN A 282 15.79 25.96 20.98
C ASN A 282 16.49 26.57 19.75
N THR A 283 17.67 26.06 19.44
CA THR A 283 18.49 26.47 18.27
C THR A 283 18.08 25.79 16.96
N PHE A 284 17.11 24.87 16.99
CA PHE A 284 16.59 24.11 15.85
C PHE A 284 15.11 24.42 15.66
N ASP A 285 14.80 25.49 14.92
CA ASP A 285 13.42 25.91 14.65
C ASP A 285 13.03 25.64 13.20
N GLN A 286 12.74 24.38 12.90
CA GLN A 286 12.32 23.92 11.57
C GLN A 286 10.88 24.35 11.22
N VAL A 287 10.19 24.98 12.17
CA VAL A 287 8.87 25.55 11.98
C VAL A 287 8.88 27.02 12.40
N GLY A 288 9.97 27.72 12.07
CA GLY A 288 10.19 29.13 12.41
C GLY A 288 9.01 30.04 12.06
N PHE A 289 8.16 29.71 11.08
CA PHE A 289 6.94 30.47 10.82
C PHE A 289 5.86 30.30 11.92
N LEU A 290 5.69 29.10 12.48
CA LEU A 290 4.80 28.87 13.63
C LEU A 290 5.39 29.51 14.90
N ALA A 291 6.71 29.43 15.09
CA ALA A 291 7.38 30.01 16.24
C ALA A 291 7.46 31.55 16.20
N THR A 292 7.72 32.16 15.04
CA THR A 292 7.72 33.62 14.86
C THR A 292 6.33 34.24 14.96
N SER A 293 5.28 33.44 14.76
CA SER A 293 3.89 33.87 14.96
C SER A 293 3.44 33.92 16.44
N GLN A 294 4.33 33.63 17.41
CA GLN A 294 4.01 33.51 18.85
C GLN A 294 2.88 32.52 19.15
N TYR A 295 2.62 31.61 18.23
CA TYR A 295 1.42 30.82 18.24
C TYR A 295 1.60 29.51 19.01
N SER A 296 0.85 29.38 20.11
CA SER A 296 0.62 28.13 20.81
C SER A 296 -0.86 27.75 20.67
N GLY A 297 -1.20 26.74 19.87
CA GLY A 297 -2.62 26.54 19.52
C GLY A 297 -2.96 25.43 18.52
N VAL A 298 -4.26 25.20 18.40
CA VAL A 298 -4.89 24.62 17.20
C VAL A 298 -5.25 25.75 16.23
N PHE A 299 -5.17 25.51 14.91
CA PHE A 299 -5.16 26.51 13.83
C PHE A 299 -6.49 27.25 13.64
N ASP A 300 -7.32 27.27 14.68
CA ASP A 300 -8.62 27.94 14.68
C ASP A 300 -8.48 29.46 14.68
N ASP A 301 -7.51 29.97 15.45
CA ASP A 301 -7.33 31.40 15.69
C ASP A 301 -6.23 32.06 14.83
N LEU A 302 -5.62 31.32 13.88
CA LEU A 302 -4.59 31.86 13.00
C LEU A 302 -5.20 32.50 11.75
N ASP A 303 -5.09 33.83 11.65
CA ASP A 303 -5.28 34.54 10.39
C ASP A 303 -4.09 34.22 9.47
N PHE A 304 -4.26 33.21 8.61
CA PHE A 304 -3.30 32.88 7.57
C PHE A 304 -3.33 33.96 6.49
N GLU A 305 -2.63 35.07 6.72
CA GLU A 305 -2.34 35.99 5.63
C GLU A 305 -1.56 35.25 4.54
N ASN A 306 -1.92 35.47 3.27
CA ASN A 306 -1.23 34.93 2.09
C ASN A 306 0.19 35.54 1.97
N ARG A 307 1.09 35.17 2.86
CA ARG A 307 2.49 35.61 2.89
C ARG A 307 3.40 34.41 2.67
N MET A 308 4.49 34.63 1.93
CA MET A 308 5.60 33.68 1.89
C MET A 308 6.36 33.81 3.21
N TYR A 309 6.63 32.68 3.86
CA TYR A 309 7.44 32.63 5.06
C TYR A 309 8.73 31.88 4.74
N SER A 310 9.87 32.45 5.10
CA SER A 310 11.16 31.76 5.01
C SER A 310 11.34 30.87 6.25
N GLY A 311 11.74 29.61 6.08
CA GLY A 311 11.96 28.68 7.19
C GLY A 311 12.81 27.47 6.83
N TYR A 312 13.10 26.60 7.80
CA TYR A 312 13.94 25.42 7.61
C TYR A 312 13.12 24.12 7.63
N PHE A 313 12.69 23.54 6.50
CA PHE A 313 11.89 22.30 6.56
C PHE A 313 12.69 21.02 6.32
N SER A 314 13.57 21.02 5.31
CA SER A 314 13.99 19.76 4.69
C SER A 314 15.21 19.06 5.30
N GLN A 315 15.72 19.50 6.46
CA GLN A 315 16.92 18.92 7.11
C GLN A 315 18.17 18.82 6.20
N ILE A 316 18.27 19.58 5.11
CA ILE A 316 19.48 19.68 4.29
C ILE A 316 20.12 21.05 4.52
N TYR A 317 21.33 21.05 5.05
CA TYR A 317 22.02 22.13 5.78
C TYR A 317 22.44 23.39 4.96
N ASP A 318 21.92 23.63 3.75
CA ASP A 318 22.55 24.57 2.82
C ASP A 318 21.71 25.80 2.40
N SER A 319 20.38 25.85 2.61
CA SER A 319 19.54 27.03 2.29
C SER A 319 18.17 27.01 2.96
N ASP A 320 17.60 28.19 3.24
CA ASP A 320 16.20 28.35 3.68
C ASP A 320 15.23 27.85 2.59
N ASP A 321 14.24 27.05 2.97
CA ASP A 321 13.15 26.64 2.06
C ASP A 321 12.03 27.69 2.09
N GLU A 322 11.40 27.98 0.94
CA GLU A 322 10.27 28.91 0.87
C GLU A 322 8.96 28.18 1.17
N PHE A 323 8.25 28.65 2.20
CA PHE A 323 6.95 28.13 2.60
C PHE A 323 5.82 29.00 2.10
N LYS A 324 4.75 28.34 1.67
CA LYS A 324 3.49 28.98 1.35
C LYS A 324 2.32 28.21 1.96
N PHE A 325 1.49 28.90 2.71
CA PHE A 325 0.20 28.38 3.14
C PHE A 325 -0.72 28.20 1.92
N ILE A 326 -1.39 27.05 1.84
CA ILE A 326 -2.35 26.75 0.77
C ILE A 326 -3.77 26.88 1.29
N LYS A 327 -4.13 26.09 2.32
CA LYS A 327 -5.47 26.11 2.93
C LYS A 327 -5.47 25.46 4.32
N LYS A 328 -6.47 25.83 5.12
CA LYS A 328 -6.81 25.13 6.36
C LYS A 328 -7.57 23.85 5.99
N ILE A 329 -7.16 22.71 6.55
CA ILE A 329 -7.84 21.41 6.38
C ILE A 329 -8.83 21.19 7.53
N SER A 330 -8.42 21.53 8.74
CA SER A 330 -9.26 21.53 9.94
C SER A 330 -8.68 22.48 10.97
N ASP A 331 -9.30 22.59 12.14
CA ASP A 331 -8.71 23.30 13.29
C ASP A 331 -7.39 22.68 13.73
N ASN A 332 -7.16 21.41 13.46
CA ASN A 332 -5.91 20.74 13.81
C ASN A 332 -4.91 20.67 12.69
N SER A 333 -5.27 20.93 11.42
CA SER A 333 -4.33 20.71 10.30
C SER A 333 -4.37 21.78 9.21
N ILE A 334 -3.20 22.09 8.67
CA ILE A 334 -3.02 22.98 7.52
C ILE A 334 -2.24 22.29 6.41
N LEU A 335 -2.52 22.71 5.17
CA LEU A 335 -1.75 22.34 3.99
C LEU A 335 -0.79 23.46 3.63
N VAL A 336 0.48 23.11 3.46
CA VAL A 336 1.54 24.03 3.04
C VAL A 336 2.30 23.45 1.86
N SER A 337 2.85 24.33 1.02
CA SER A 337 3.82 23.95 -0.01
C SER A 337 5.20 24.50 0.36
N VAL A 338 6.22 23.66 0.20
CA VAL A 338 7.62 24.00 0.44
C VAL A 338 8.34 23.95 -0.89
N THR A 339 8.95 25.07 -1.29
CA THR A 339 9.73 25.16 -2.53
C THR A 339 11.21 25.19 -2.19
N ARG A 340 11.91 24.15 -2.63
CA ARG A 340 13.36 24.10 -2.57
C ARG A 340 13.94 24.71 -3.84
N VAL A 341 14.80 25.69 -3.68
CA VAL A 341 15.55 26.30 -4.79
C VAL A 341 16.74 25.42 -5.11
N GLY A 342 16.67 24.71 -6.24
CA GLY A 342 17.77 23.87 -6.74
C GLY A 342 18.66 24.63 -7.73
N TYR A 343 19.86 24.11 -7.98
CA TYR A 343 20.80 24.70 -8.95
C TYR A 343 20.27 24.70 -10.40
N SER A 344 19.49 23.68 -10.78
CA SER A 344 18.94 23.51 -12.15
C SER A 344 17.42 23.70 -12.23
N SER A 345 16.70 23.42 -11.15
CA SER A 345 15.24 23.47 -11.10
C SER A 345 14.77 23.55 -9.66
N ASN A 346 13.68 24.28 -9.43
CA ASN A 346 13.01 24.28 -8.14
C ASN A 346 12.17 23.01 -8.00
N THR A 347 12.08 22.48 -6.79
CA THR A 347 11.18 21.38 -6.45
C THR A 347 10.21 21.84 -5.40
N THR A 348 8.91 21.83 -5.72
CA THR A 348 7.85 22.13 -4.76
C THR A 348 7.25 20.83 -4.25
N THR A 349 7.12 20.71 -2.94
CA THR A 349 6.50 19.56 -2.28
C THR A 349 5.45 20.03 -1.30
N ASN A 350 4.31 19.35 -1.25
CA ASN A 350 3.22 19.69 -0.34
C ASN A 350 3.31 18.87 0.94
N TYR A 351 2.92 19.48 2.05
CA TYR A 351 2.96 18.88 3.37
C TYR A 351 1.71 19.22 4.16
N ILE A 352 1.23 18.24 4.91
CA ILE A 352 0.29 18.47 5.99
C ILE A 352 1.08 18.77 7.26
N ILE A 353 0.65 19.78 8.00
CA ILE A 353 1.12 20.05 9.36
C ILE A 353 -0.09 19.92 10.28
N SER A 354 -0.07 18.93 11.17
CA SER A 354 -1.13 18.72 12.16
C SER A 354 -0.65 19.08 13.57
N SER A 355 -1.38 19.96 14.23
CA SER A 355 -1.15 20.47 15.57
C SER A 355 -1.88 19.63 16.62
N ILE A 356 -1.13 19.27 17.66
CA ILE A 356 -1.63 18.60 18.87
C ILE A 356 -1.24 19.47 20.08
N LYS A 357 -2.23 20.08 20.73
CA LYS A 357 -2.01 20.85 21.97
C LYS A 357 -2.50 20.06 23.18
N ASN A 358 -1.71 20.02 24.25
CA ASN A 358 -2.15 19.54 25.56
C ASN A 358 -1.56 20.40 26.69
N GLU A 359 -1.90 20.08 27.95
CA GLU A 359 -1.41 20.80 29.15
C GLU A 359 0.11 20.79 29.31
N LYS A 360 0.81 19.85 28.64
CA LYS A 360 2.25 19.65 28.75
C LYS A 360 3.03 20.25 27.58
N GLY A 361 2.38 20.76 26.54
CA GLY A 361 3.06 21.34 25.38
C GLY A 361 2.30 21.21 24.06
N GLN A 362 3.02 21.49 22.98
CA GLN A 362 2.52 21.58 21.62
C GLN A 362 3.37 20.69 20.70
N PHE A 363 2.71 19.85 19.90
CA PHE A 363 3.36 18.91 18.99
C PHE A 363 2.90 19.18 17.56
N TYR A 364 3.80 18.96 16.61
CA TYR A 364 3.48 19.05 15.18
C TYR A 364 3.83 17.74 14.48
N LEU A 365 2.83 17.19 13.81
CA LEU A 365 2.98 16.06 12.90
C LEU A 365 3.15 16.60 11.49
N ILE A 366 4.28 16.30 10.87
CA ILE A 366 4.60 16.80 9.55
C ILE A 366 4.77 15.63 8.60
N SER A 367 3.99 15.63 7.51
CA SER A 367 4.06 14.55 6.53
C SER A 367 3.89 15.06 5.11
N PRO A 368 4.65 14.52 4.14
CA PRO A 368 4.39 14.78 2.72
C PRO A 368 2.95 14.45 2.38
N THR A 369 2.36 15.25 1.49
CA THR A 369 1.01 15.02 0.97
C THR A 369 0.88 15.46 -0.48
N ASN A 370 -0.27 15.23 -1.10
CA ASN A 370 -0.61 15.74 -2.42
C ASN A 370 -1.02 17.22 -2.40
N GLU A 371 -1.18 17.83 -3.58
CA GLU A 371 -1.56 19.25 -3.74
C GLU A 371 -2.92 19.60 -3.10
N GLU A 372 -3.75 18.61 -2.83
CA GLU A 372 -5.07 18.80 -2.23
C GLU A 372 -5.10 18.55 -0.72
N GLY A 373 -4.04 18.01 -0.13
CA GLY A 373 -3.96 17.64 1.28
C GLY A 373 -4.94 16.54 1.69
N ASN A 374 -5.28 15.63 0.77
CA ASN A 374 -6.38 14.67 0.97
C ASN A 374 -5.99 13.19 0.73
N ASP A 375 -4.70 12.88 0.72
CA ASP A 375 -4.26 11.49 0.80
C ASP A 375 -4.49 10.91 2.21
N VAL A 376 -4.33 9.59 2.30
CA VAL A 376 -4.64 8.86 3.53
C VAL A 376 -3.73 9.27 4.70
N THR A 377 -2.48 9.64 4.43
CA THR A 377 -1.54 10.11 5.47
C THR A 377 -2.04 11.42 6.08
N ALA A 378 -2.42 12.38 5.24
CA ALA A 378 -2.94 13.67 5.69
C ALA A 378 -4.24 13.53 6.49
N LEU A 379 -5.18 12.74 5.98
CA LEU A 379 -6.47 12.51 6.64
C LEU A 379 -6.30 11.80 7.98
N MET A 380 -5.38 10.84 8.08
CA MET A 380 -5.13 10.11 9.31
C MET A 380 -4.34 10.94 10.34
N ASN A 381 -3.39 11.77 9.91
CA ASN A 381 -2.69 12.71 10.80
C ASN A 381 -3.65 13.72 11.43
N ASP A 382 -4.58 14.26 10.62
CA ASP A 382 -5.63 15.14 11.09
C ASP A 382 -6.51 14.45 12.15
N TYR A 383 -7.03 13.26 11.80
CA TYR A 383 -7.85 12.46 12.70
C TYR A 383 -7.12 12.08 14.00
N PHE A 384 -5.88 11.62 13.88
CA PHE A 384 -5.05 11.25 15.03
C PHE A 384 -4.84 12.45 15.94
N SER A 385 -4.49 13.62 15.37
CA SER A 385 -4.24 14.82 16.15
C SER A 385 -5.47 15.28 16.93
N LYS A 386 -6.66 15.18 16.32
CA LYS A 386 -7.95 15.51 16.94
C LYS A 386 -8.38 14.54 18.05
N HIS A 387 -8.09 13.25 17.89
CA HIS A 387 -8.61 12.18 18.77
C HIS A 387 -7.56 11.58 19.72
N LEU A 388 -6.33 12.07 19.67
CA LEU A 388 -5.26 11.62 20.53
C LEU A 388 -5.58 11.92 21.99
N LYS A 389 -5.80 10.86 22.76
CA LYS A 389 -5.93 10.93 24.22
C LYS A 389 -4.60 10.56 24.86
N ILE A 390 -3.91 11.55 25.41
CA ILE A 390 -2.68 11.36 26.20
C ILE A 390 -2.86 11.93 27.60
#